data_AF-A0A970F4K0-F1
#
_entry.id   AF-A0A970F4K0-F1
#
_cell.length_a   1.000
_cell.length_b   1.000
_cell.length_c   1.000
_cell.angle_alpha   90.00
_cell.angle_beta   90.00
_cell.angle_gamma   90.00
#
_symmetry.space_group_name_H-M   'P 1'
#
loop_
_entity.id
_entity.type
_entity.pdbx_description
1 polymer ?
#
loop_
_entity_poly.entity_id
_entity_poly.type
_entity_poly.pdbx_seq_one_letter_code
_entity_poly.pdbx_strand_id
1 'polypeptide(L)'
;MKIIDLSQPLFTGMSVFPGDPEVEINRIHTYEKESWELRQLRMGTHTGTHVDAFSHMHPGMESLDDIPLAHFFGPAEVVDMKQVWPKETGLFFLEEVGLETLPRILAAGPRFVGGELTEDLERALLSKKIITYTGLIQLEELPKGRRFLFYGFPLKIKDGDGSPVRAVAILDD
;
A
#
# COMPACT_ATOMS: atom_id res chain seq x y z
N MET A 1 -5.88 -13.94 18.15
CA MET A 1 -5.86 -12.90 17.11
C MET A 1 -4.41 -12.62 16.78
N LYS A 2 -3.94 -13.10 15.62
CA LYS A 2 -2.57 -12.87 15.14
C LYS A 2 -2.56 -11.63 14.25
N ILE A 3 -1.61 -10.73 14.49
CA ILE A 3 -1.37 -9.55 13.64
C ILE A 3 -0.07 -9.78 12.88
N ILE A 4 -0.11 -9.60 11.57
CA ILE A 4 1.06 -9.68 10.69
C ILE A 4 1.35 -8.26 10.21
N ASP A 5 2.59 -7.82 10.42
CA ASP A 5 3.09 -6.55 9.93
C ASP A 5 3.54 -6.72 8.48
N LEU A 6 2.89 -6.00 7.56
CA LEU A 6 3.19 -6.08 6.13
C LEU A 6 4.10 -4.93 5.66
N SER A 7 4.69 -4.19 6.61
CA SER A 7 5.40 -2.95 6.30
C SER A 7 6.92 -3.07 6.39
N GLN A 8 7.61 -2.48 5.42
CA GLN A 8 9.05 -2.30 5.46
C GLN A 8 9.45 -1.26 6.52
N PRO A 9 10.59 -1.45 7.22
CA PRO A 9 11.16 -0.38 8.02
C PRO A 9 11.64 0.76 7.11
N LEU A 10 11.39 2.00 7.52
CA LEU A 10 11.96 3.18 6.86
C LEU A 10 13.32 3.52 7.47
N PHE A 11 14.36 3.65 6.63
CA PHE A 11 15.71 3.99 7.06
C PHE A 11 16.46 4.78 5.98
N THR A 12 17.44 5.57 6.41
CA THR A 12 18.29 6.35 5.48
C THR A 12 19.02 5.42 4.51
N GLY A 13 18.96 5.73 3.21
CA GLY A 13 19.63 4.95 2.18
C GLY A 13 18.94 3.64 1.80
N MET A 14 17.67 3.45 2.21
CA MET A 14 16.85 2.36 1.67
C MET A 14 16.64 2.53 0.16
N SER A 15 16.35 1.42 -0.53
CA SER A 15 16.02 1.45 -1.95
C SER A 15 14.75 2.26 -2.20
N VAL A 16 14.77 3.04 -3.27
CA VAL A 16 13.63 3.80 -3.80
C VAL A 16 13.49 3.51 -5.30
N PHE A 17 12.35 3.87 -5.88
CA PHE A 17 12.18 3.76 -7.32
C PHE A 17 13.21 4.63 -8.07
N PRO A 18 13.78 4.19 -9.20
CA PRO A 18 14.77 4.98 -9.94
C PRO A 18 14.24 6.37 -10.34
N GLY A 19 14.85 7.42 -9.77
CA GLY A 19 14.47 8.81 -10.02
C GLY A 19 13.71 9.47 -8.86
N ASP A 20 13.24 8.69 -7.89
CA ASP A 20 12.54 9.20 -6.72
C ASP A 20 13.48 9.85 -5.70
N PRO A 21 12.96 10.72 -4.81
CA PRO A 21 13.73 11.27 -3.71
C PRO A 21 14.28 10.19 -2.78
N GLU A 22 15.58 10.24 -2.48
CA GLU A 22 16.20 9.40 -1.46
C GLU A 22 15.59 9.63 -0.07
N VAL A 23 15.60 8.58 0.75
CA VAL A 23 15.15 8.64 2.14
C VAL A 23 16.29 9.12 3.04
N GLU A 24 16.02 10.16 3.82
CA GLU A 24 16.90 10.68 4.86
C GLU A 24 16.14 10.82 6.19
N ILE A 25 16.68 10.19 7.24
CA ILE A 25 16.17 10.29 8.61
C ILE A 25 17.27 10.84 9.52
N ASN A 26 17.26 12.15 9.73
CA ASN A 26 18.33 12.88 10.42
C ASN A 26 17.91 13.22 11.85
N ARG A 27 18.76 12.90 12.84
CA ARG A 27 18.55 13.34 14.22
C ARG A 27 18.83 14.83 14.33
N ILE A 28 17.83 15.60 14.77
CA ILE A 28 17.90 17.06 14.91
C ILE A 28 17.89 17.52 16.38
N HIS A 29 17.29 16.74 17.29
CA HIS A 29 17.42 16.94 18.74
C HIS A 29 17.94 15.66 19.41
N THR A 30 18.71 15.82 20.49
CA THR A 30 19.24 14.74 21.33
C THR A 30 18.79 14.92 22.79
N TYR A 31 18.72 13.82 23.53
CA TYR A 31 18.36 13.86 24.94
C TYR A 31 19.33 14.71 25.78
N GLU A 32 20.63 14.71 25.45
CA GLU A 32 21.65 15.44 26.22
C GLU A 32 21.50 16.95 26.11
N LYS A 33 21.02 17.45 24.97
CA LYS A 33 20.87 18.89 24.72
C LYS A 33 19.45 19.38 24.99
N GLU A 34 18.46 18.64 24.53
CA GLU A 34 17.06 19.07 24.57
C GLU A 34 16.20 18.32 25.59
N SER A 35 16.66 17.22 26.20
CA SER A 35 15.86 16.27 27.01
C SER A 35 14.83 15.42 26.22
N TRP A 36 14.78 15.55 24.89
CA TRP A 36 14.02 14.70 23.99
C TRP A 36 14.81 14.41 22.71
N GLU A 37 14.48 13.32 22.03
CA GLU A 37 14.99 13.03 20.69
C GLU A 37 13.95 13.42 19.63
N LEU A 38 14.40 14.08 18.56
CA LEU A 38 13.60 14.40 17.39
C LEU A 38 14.39 14.07 16.12
N ARG A 39 13.72 13.49 15.13
CA ARG A 39 14.28 13.22 13.81
C ARG A 39 13.48 13.95 12.74
N GLN A 40 14.18 14.55 11.78
CA GLN A 40 13.61 15.01 10.52
C GLN A 40 13.49 13.83 9.57
N LEU A 41 12.37 13.75 8.86
CA LEU A 41 12.14 12.77 7.81
C LEU A 41 12.04 13.53 6.47
N ARG A 42 12.83 13.09 5.48
CA ARG A 42 12.70 13.51 4.07
C ARG A 42 12.60 12.24 3.22
N MET A 43 11.54 12.14 2.42
CA MET A 43 11.22 10.96 1.61
C MET A 43 10.18 11.33 0.54
N GLY A 44 10.06 10.49 -0.49
CA GLY A 44 8.94 10.56 -1.44
C GLY A 44 7.65 9.98 -0.84
N THR A 45 6.50 10.34 -1.41
CA THR A 45 5.17 9.82 -1.01
C THR A 45 5.02 8.32 -1.29
N HIS A 46 5.80 7.79 -2.23
CA HIS A 46 5.82 6.40 -2.69
C HIS A 46 6.98 5.59 -2.09
N THR A 47 7.39 5.95 -0.87
CA THR A 47 8.53 5.32 -0.19
C THR A 47 8.12 4.09 0.62
N GLY A 48 8.82 2.97 0.41
CA GLY A 48 8.66 1.75 1.20
C GLY A 48 7.30 1.12 0.96
N THR A 49 6.65 0.62 2.02
CA THR A 49 5.26 0.16 1.94
C THR A 49 4.33 1.37 1.89
N HIS A 50 3.62 1.55 0.79
CA HIS A 50 2.81 2.75 0.54
C HIS A 50 1.50 2.43 -0.15
N VAL A 51 0.69 3.48 -0.28
CA VAL A 51 -0.61 3.48 -0.94
C VAL A 51 -0.69 4.64 -1.92
N ASP A 52 -1.32 4.39 -3.07
CA ASP A 52 -1.43 5.37 -4.16
C ASP A 52 -2.84 5.95 -4.23
N ALA A 53 -2.92 7.27 -4.40
CA ALA A 53 -4.17 7.96 -4.68
C ALA A 53 -4.54 7.83 -6.15
N PHE A 54 -5.82 8.05 -6.47
CA PHE A 54 -6.27 8.04 -7.86
C PHE A 54 -5.60 9.14 -8.68
N SER A 55 -5.31 10.29 -8.05
CA SER A 55 -4.59 11.41 -8.65
C SER A 55 -3.17 11.09 -9.09
N HIS A 56 -2.52 10.07 -8.52
CA HIS A 56 -1.11 9.73 -8.75
C HIS A 56 -0.79 9.60 -10.25
N MET A 57 -1.67 8.93 -10.98
CA MET A 57 -1.50 8.67 -12.41
C MET A 57 -2.58 9.29 -13.29
N HIS A 58 -3.57 9.97 -12.68
CA HIS A 58 -4.73 10.53 -13.38
C HIS A 58 -5.01 11.96 -12.90
N PRO A 59 -4.52 12.98 -13.63
CA PRO A 59 -4.73 14.37 -13.29
C PRO A 59 -6.22 14.71 -13.10
N GLY A 60 -6.53 15.36 -11.98
CA GLY A 60 -7.89 15.80 -11.64
C GLY A 60 -8.76 14.74 -10.94
N MET A 61 -8.25 13.54 -10.68
CA MET A 61 -8.87 12.58 -9.77
C MET A 61 -8.54 12.90 -8.30
N GLU A 62 -9.22 12.21 -7.38
CA GLU A 62 -9.12 12.45 -5.95
C GLU A 62 -7.71 12.14 -5.39
N SER A 63 -7.20 13.04 -4.54
CA SER A 63 -6.01 12.83 -3.69
C SER A 63 -6.37 12.11 -2.40
N LEU A 64 -5.36 11.69 -1.62
CA LEU A 64 -5.55 10.93 -0.38
C LEU A 64 -6.48 11.59 0.63
N ASP A 65 -6.47 12.92 0.73
CA ASP A 65 -7.30 13.67 1.67
C ASP A 65 -8.77 13.79 1.27
N ASP A 66 -9.11 13.46 0.01
CA ASP A 66 -10.46 13.41 -0.53
C ASP A 66 -11.06 11.99 -0.53
N ILE A 67 -10.23 10.95 -0.55
CA ILE A 67 -10.68 9.55 -0.63
C ILE A 67 -11.28 9.10 0.73
N PRO A 68 -12.52 8.56 0.75
CA PRO A 68 -13.11 8.07 2.00
C PRO A 68 -12.32 6.93 2.64
N LEU A 69 -12.16 6.96 3.97
CA LEU A 69 -11.36 5.97 4.70
C LEU A 69 -11.78 4.51 4.47
N ALA A 70 -13.04 4.28 4.08
CA ALA A 70 -13.57 2.96 3.74
C ALA A 70 -12.84 2.27 2.57
N HIS A 71 -12.05 3.00 1.77
CA HIS A 71 -11.22 2.44 0.70
C HIS A 71 -9.91 1.80 1.20
N PHE A 72 -9.44 2.14 2.41
CA PHE A 72 -8.11 1.76 2.89
C PHE A 72 -8.11 0.57 3.86
N PHE A 73 -9.27 -0.07 4.07
CA PHE A 73 -9.37 -1.25 4.90
C PHE A 73 -10.52 -2.17 4.48
N GLY A 74 -10.47 -3.41 4.92
CA GLY A 74 -11.55 -4.36 4.72
C GLY A 74 -11.08 -5.81 4.64
N PRO A 75 -12.01 -6.74 4.33
CA PRO A 75 -11.64 -8.12 4.08
C PRO A 75 -10.72 -8.20 2.87
N ALA A 76 -9.71 -9.05 2.97
CA ALA A 76 -8.72 -9.29 1.94
C ALA A 76 -8.35 -10.78 1.89
N GLU A 77 -7.79 -11.21 0.75
CA GLU A 77 -7.32 -12.58 0.54
C GLU A 77 -6.07 -12.58 -0.33
N VAL A 78 -5.11 -13.45 -0.01
CA VAL A 78 -4.00 -13.76 -0.92
C VAL A 78 -4.50 -14.76 -1.96
N VAL A 79 -4.44 -14.37 -3.23
CA VAL A 79 -5.00 -15.13 -4.35
C VAL A 79 -3.92 -15.57 -5.34
N ASP A 80 -4.18 -16.68 -6.03
CA ASP A 80 -3.39 -17.12 -7.18
C ASP A 80 -4.17 -17.03 -8.50
N MET A 81 -3.49 -17.28 -9.62
CA MET A 81 -4.10 -17.18 -10.96
C MET A 81 -5.06 -18.33 -11.29
N LYS A 82 -5.00 -19.45 -10.56
CA LYS A 82 -5.74 -20.69 -10.82
C LYS A 82 -7.07 -20.75 -10.07
N GLN A 83 -7.24 -19.98 -9.01
CA GLN A 83 -8.49 -19.93 -8.25
C GLN A 83 -9.51 -18.93 -8.83
N VAL A 84 -10.76 -19.07 -8.38
CA VAL A 84 -11.79 -18.03 -8.53
C VAL A 84 -11.54 -16.97 -7.46
N TRP A 85 -11.48 -15.70 -7.84
CA TRP A 85 -11.21 -14.61 -6.91
C TRP A 85 -12.48 -14.22 -6.13
N PRO A 86 -12.35 -13.95 -4.81
CA PRO A 86 -13.48 -13.54 -3.99
C PRO A 86 -14.05 -12.20 -4.48
N LYS A 87 -15.37 -12.07 -4.42
CA LYS A 87 -16.04 -10.80 -4.73
C LYS A 87 -15.90 -9.81 -3.58
N GLU A 88 -15.79 -8.52 -3.91
CA GLU A 88 -15.81 -7.39 -2.96
C GLU A 88 -14.80 -7.54 -1.81
N THR A 89 -13.66 -8.18 -2.08
CA THR A 89 -12.59 -8.51 -1.14
C THR A 89 -11.28 -8.00 -1.71
N GLY A 90 -10.44 -7.35 -0.91
CA GLY A 90 -9.12 -6.89 -1.35
C GLY A 90 -8.28 -8.07 -1.86
N LEU A 91 -7.58 -7.88 -2.97
CA LEU A 91 -6.80 -8.95 -3.60
C LEU A 91 -5.32 -8.71 -3.38
N PHE A 92 -4.62 -9.69 -2.82
CA PHE A 92 -3.17 -9.65 -2.65
C PHE A 92 -2.50 -10.73 -3.50
N PHE A 93 -1.45 -10.34 -4.22
CA PHE A 93 -0.69 -11.23 -5.09
C PHE A 93 0.71 -11.46 -4.53
N LEU A 94 1.18 -12.71 -4.57
CA LEU A 94 2.55 -13.08 -4.15
C LEU A 94 3.57 -12.97 -5.29
N GLU A 95 3.09 -12.91 -6.52
CA GLU A 95 3.88 -12.79 -7.74
C GLU A 95 3.49 -11.48 -8.42
N GLU A 96 4.40 -10.94 -9.23
CA GLU A 96 4.09 -9.77 -10.06
C GLU A 96 2.92 -10.09 -11.01
N VAL A 97 1.96 -9.17 -11.09
CA VAL A 97 0.81 -9.29 -11.99
C VAL A 97 0.69 -8.09 -12.92
N GLY A 98 0.31 -8.36 -14.17
CA GLY A 98 0.21 -7.35 -15.22
C GLY A 98 -1.22 -7.04 -15.66
N LEU A 99 -1.31 -6.20 -16.69
CA LEU A 99 -2.56 -5.67 -17.24
C LEU A 99 -3.53 -6.77 -17.71
N GLU A 100 -3.03 -7.95 -18.06
CA GLU A 100 -3.83 -9.13 -18.43
C GLU A 100 -4.78 -9.59 -17.31
N THR A 101 -4.49 -9.23 -16.05
CA THR A 101 -5.33 -9.56 -14.90
C THR A 101 -6.53 -8.61 -14.73
N LEU A 102 -6.48 -7.41 -15.33
CA LEU A 102 -7.45 -6.34 -15.12
C LEU A 102 -8.91 -6.80 -15.30
N PRO A 103 -9.31 -7.54 -16.37
CA PRO A 103 -10.71 -7.94 -16.54
C PRO A 103 -11.21 -8.81 -15.38
N ARG A 104 -10.35 -9.67 -14.83
CA ARG A 104 -10.69 -10.52 -13.69
C ARG A 104 -10.76 -9.71 -12.39
N ILE A 105 -9.88 -8.74 -12.20
CA ILE A 105 -9.91 -7.84 -11.03
C ILE A 105 -11.21 -7.04 -11.04
N LEU A 106 -11.55 -6.43 -12.17
CA LEU A 106 -12.81 -5.67 -12.31
C LEU A 106 -14.05 -6.55 -12.08
N ALA A 107 -14.02 -7.79 -12.56
CA ALA A 107 -15.09 -8.74 -12.28
C ALA A 107 -15.20 -9.07 -10.78
N ALA A 108 -14.09 -9.12 -10.04
CA ALA A 108 -14.08 -9.35 -8.59
C ALA A 108 -14.55 -8.12 -7.80
N GLY A 109 -14.30 -6.91 -8.31
CA GLY A 109 -14.72 -5.65 -7.71
C GLY A 109 -14.09 -5.33 -6.35
N PRO A 110 -12.76 -5.50 -6.17
CA PRO A 110 -12.11 -5.10 -4.92
C PRO A 110 -12.06 -3.57 -4.79
N ARG A 111 -11.97 -3.07 -3.56
CA ARG A 111 -11.66 -1.65 -3.31
C ARG A 111 -10.16 -1.35 -3.40
N PHE A 112 -9.34 -2.37 -3.14
CA PHE A 112 -7.89 -2.26 -3.16
C PHE A 112 -7.23 -3.55 -3.62
N VAL A 113 -6.06 -3.41 -4.21
CA VAL A 113 -5.19 -4.49 -4.66
C VAL A 113 -3.79 -4.25 -4.07
N GLY A 114 -3.13 -5.31 -3.59
CA GLY A 114 -1.79 -5.23 -3.03
C GLY A 114 -0.84 -6.26 -3.63
N GLY A 115 0.43 -5.90 -3.73
CA GLY A 115 1.50 -6.78 -4.23
C GLY A 115 2.39 -6.04 -5.23
N GLU A 116 3.16 -6.81 -6.01
CA GLU A 116 3.94 -6.27 -7.12
C GLU A 116 3.04 -6.15 -8.36
N LEU A 117 2.85 -4.93 -8.86
CA LEU A 117 1.96 -4.62 -9.98
C LEU A 117 2.77 -3.95 -11.08
N THR A 118 2.51 -4.29 -12.35
CA THR A 118 3.11 -3.53 -13.44
C THR A 118 2.53 -2.11 -13.50
N GLU A 119 3.33 -1.15 -13.97
CA GLU A 119 2.91 0.26 -14.11
C GLU A 119 1.59 0.41 -14.91
N ASP A 120 1.43 -0.36 -15.98
CA ASP A 120 0.21 -0.35 -16.80
C ASP A 120 -1.02 -0.85 -16.04
N LEU A 121 -0.85 -1.88 -15.18
CA LEU A 121 -1.93 -2.41 -14.37
C LEU A 121 -2.32 -1.41 -13.28
N GLU A 122 -1.34 -0.89 -12.54
CA GLU A 122 -1.55 0.12 -11.50
C GLU A 122 -2.29 1.34 -12.06
N ARG A 123 -1.80 1.89 -13.18
CA ARG A 123 -2.47 2.98 -13.91
C ARG A 123 -3.91 2.65 -14.23
N ALA A 124 -4.18 1.44 -14.72
CA ALA A 124 -5.53 1.03 -15.05
C ALA A 124 -6.41 0.91 -13.79
N LEU A 125 -5.92 0.35 -12.69
CA LEU A 125 -6.65 0.18 -11.44
C LEU A 125 -7.04 1.53 -10.81
N LEU A 126 -6.10 2.47 -10.74
CA LEU A 126 -6.34 3.81 -10.20
C LEU A 126 -7.41 4.56 -11.02
N SER A 127 -7.42 4.39 -12.34
CA SER A 127 -8.47 4.97 -13.22
C SER A 127 -9.88 4.43 -12.92
N LYS A 128 -9.96 3.27 -12.27
CA LYS A 128 -11.21 2.59 -11.88
C LYS A 128 -11.54 2.76 -10.40
N LYS A 129 -10.84 3.67 -9.71
CA LYS A 129 -11.01 3.93 -8.27
C LYS A 129 -10.73 2.71 -7.39
N ILE A 130 -9.78 1.88 -7.81
CA ILE A 130 -9.24 0.76 -7.03
C ILE A 130 -7.88 1.21 -6.51
N ILE A 131 -7.73 1.25 -5.18
CA ILE A 131 -6.48 1.65 -4.52
C ILE A 131 -5.40 0.58 -4.74
N THR A 132 -4.15 0.99 -4.87
CA THR A 132 -3.00 0.10 -4.95
C THR A 132 -2.14 0.22 -3.70
N TYR A 133 -1.55 -0.91 -3.29
CA TYR A 133 -0.55 -0.99 -2.23
C TYR A 133 0.66 -1.75 -2.75
N THR A 134 1.83 -1.15 -2.66
CA THR A 134 3.09 -1.72 -3.15
C THR A 134 4.12 -1.77 -2.01
N GLY A 135 5.21 -2.51 -2.23
CA GLY A 135 6.26 -2.66 -1.22
C GLY A 135 5.81 -3.40 0.04
N LEU A 136 4.77 -4.23 -0.04
CA LEU A 136 4.31 -5.08 1.05
C LEU A 136 5.29 -6.23 1.29
N ILE A 137 5.55 -6.57 2.54
CA ILE A 137 6.37 -7.72 2.94
C ILE A 137 5.55 -8.76 3.70
N GLN A 138 6.09 -9.96 3.89
CA GLN A 138 5.45 -11.05 4.66
C GLN A 138 4.09 -11.50 4.12
N LEU A 139 3.81 -11.28 2.83
CA LEU A 139 2.57 -11.76 2.22
C LEU A 139 2.49 -13.30 2.23
N GLU A 140 3.63 -13.98 2.22
CA GLU A 140 3.77 -15.43 2.34
C GLU A 140 3.32 -16.00 3.71
N GLU A 141 3.28 -15.16 4.75
CA GLU A 141 2.82 -15.53 6.09
C GLU A 141 1.28 -15.48 6.22
N LEU A 142 0.61 -14.91 5.21
CA LEU A 142 -0.86 -14.81 5.17
C LEU A 142 -1.48 -16.13 4.73
N PRO A 143 -2.68 -16.47 5.24
CA PRO A 143 -3.31 -17.73 4.91
C PRO A 143 -3.85 -17.70 3.46
N LYS A 144 -3.34 -18.58 2.61
CA LYS A 144 -3.80 -18.72 1.22
C LYS A 144 -5.24 -19.21 1.15
N GLY A 145 -6.07 -18.57 0.32
CA GLY A 145 -7.47 -18.96 0.15
C GLY A 145 -8.36 -18.71 1.37
N ARG A 146 -7.89 -17.97 2.39
CA ARG A 146 -8.68 -17.56 3.55
C ARG A 146 -8.64 -16.04 3.68
N ARG A 147 -9.78 -15.49 4.10
CA ARG A 147 -9.91 -14.07 4.36
C ARG A 147 -9.16 -13.66 5.62
N PHE A 148 -8.62 -12.45 5.59
CA PHE A 148 -8.12 -11.69 6.73
C PHE A 148 -8.64 -10.26 6.66
N LEU A 149 -8.52 -9.51 7.76
CA LEU A 149 -8.80 -8.07 7.74
C LEU A 149 -7.51 -7.31 7.46
N PHE A 150 -7.52 -6.49 6.42
CA PHE A 150 -6.42 -5.60 6.05
C PHE A 150 -6.70 -4.17 6.50
N TYR A 151 -5.67 -3.49 6.98
CA TYR A 151 -5.67 -2.05 7.28
C TYR A 151 -4.41 -1.41 6.73
N GLY A 152 -4.57 -0.40 5.87
CA GLY A 152 -3.47 0.33 5.22
C GLY A 152 -3.75 1.84 5.16
N PHE A 153 -4.15 2.44 6.27
CA PHE A 153 -4.52 3.86 6.26
C PHE A 153 -3.34 4.78 5.88
N PRO A 154 -3.53 5.71 4.93
CA PRO A 154 -2.54 6.71 4.58
C PRO A 154 -2.39 7.78 5.68
N LEU A 155 -1.26 8.47 5.66
CA LEU A 155 -1.19 9.80 6.24
C LEU A 155 -2.15 10.72 5.48
N LYS A 156 -2.83 11.63 6.18
CA LYS A 156 -3.72 12.61 5.55
C LYS A 156 -2.94 13.77 4.94
N ILE A 157 -2.13 13.46 3.94
CA ILE A 157 -1.32 14.43 3.19
C ILE A 157 -2.27 15.22 2.29
N LYS A 158 -2.29 16.55 2.49
CA LYS A 158 -3.11 17.45 1.67
C LYS A 158 -2.63 17.42 0.23
N ASP A 159 -3.56 17.25 -0.72
CA ASP A 159 -3.27 17.10 -2.15
C ASP A 159 -2.29 15.93 -2.44
N GLY A 160 -2.24 14.94 -1.54
CA GLY A 160 -1.26 13.84 -1.58
C GLY A 160 -1.59 12.83 -2.68
N ASP A 161 -0.58 12.52 -3.50
CA ASP A 161 -0.66 11.51 -4.56
C ASP A 161 -0.35 10.09 -4.07
N GLY A 162 0.31 9.96 -2.92
CA GLY A 162 0.57 8.70 -2.24
C GLY A 162 1.00 8.93 -0.80
N SER A 163 1.17 7.86 -0.04
CA SER A 163 1.67 7.92 1.34
C SER A 163 2.29 6.61 1.76
N PRO A 164 3.43 6.62 2.49
CA PRO A 164 3.84 5.46 3.27
C PRO A 164 2.73 5.07 4.25
N VAL A 165 2.58 3.79 4.52
CA VAL A 165 1.57 3.24 5.43
C VAL A 165 2.19 2.27 6.43
N ARG A 166 1.51 2.08 7.57
CA ARG A 166 1.71 0.90 8.40
C ARG A 166 0.64 -0.13 8.05
N ALA A 167 0.90 -0.90 7.00
CA ALA A 167 0.05 -1.97 6.53
C ALA A 167 0.07 -3.16 7.50
N VAL A 168 -1.10 -3.62 7.93
CA VAL A 168 -1.25 -4.78 8.80
C VAL A 168 -2.37 -5.70 8.33
N ALA A 169 -2.17 -7.00 8.55
CA ALA A 169 -3.21 -8.02 8.42
C ALA A 169 -3.57 -8.58 9.80
N ILE A 170 -4.87 -8.69 10.07
CA ILE A 170 -5.41 -9.31 11.28
C ILE A 170 -6.06 -10.63 10.88
N LEU A 171 -5.56 -11.72 11.47
CA LEU A 171 -6.10 -13.06 11.28
C LEU A 171 -7.04 -13.38 12.44
N ASP A 172 -8.25 -13.81 12.11
CA ASP A 172 -9.13 -14.52 13.02
C ASP A 172 -8.58 -15.93 13.20
N ASP A 173 -8.32 -16.33 14.45
CA ASP A 173 -7.68 -17.62 14.79
C ASP A 173 -8.41 -18.82 14.16
#